data_AF-A0A1G0SWT7-F1
#
_entry.id   AF-A0A1G0SWT7-F1
#
_cell.length_a   1.000
_cell.length_b   1.000
_cell.length_c   1.000
_cell.angle_alpha   90.00
_cell.angle_beta   90.00
_cell.angle_gamma   90.00
#
_symmetry.space_group_name_H-M   'P 1'
#
loop_
_entity.id
_entity.type
_entity.pdbx_description
1 polymer ?
#
loop_
_entity_poly.entity_id
_entity_poly.type
_entity_poly.pdbx_seq_one_letter_code
_entity_poly.pdbx_strand_id
1 'polypeptide(L)'
;MSWMDDIEKELASAREALRTGNAGRARTCSRRAAGIALTEFQRRNPSVYYGQDYVRQLRGLADDAGVPDGVRNAADRLQAKLAENFTSMSAQPLEDARIIIAYVQVEMTNSDNER
;
A
#
# COMPACT_ATOMS: atom_id res chain seq x y z
N MET A 1 8.80 -18.39 -0.66
CA MET A 1 8.83 -17.05 -1.25
C MET A 1 8.41 -16.09 -0.16
N SER A 2 9.23 -15.11 0.16
CA SER A 2 8.93 -14.12 1.21
C SER A 2 7.87 -13.15 0.69
N TRP A 3 7.00 -12.63 1.57
CA TRP A 3 6.06 -11.56 1.22
C TRP A 3 6.77 -10.33 0.63
N MET A 4 8.04 -10.11 0.99
CA MET A 4 8.91 -9.10 0.40
C MET A 4 9.26 -9.38 -1.07
N ASP A 5 9.45 -10.64 -1.45
CA ASP A 5 9.73 -10.99 -2.84
C ASP A 5 8.54 -10.64 -3.73
N ASP A 6 7.32 -10.82 -3.22
CA ASP A 6 6.09 -10.49 -3.93
C ASP A 6 5.86 -8.97 -3.99
N ILE A 7 6.18 -8.24 -2.92
CA ILE A 7 6.22 -6.76 -2.95
C ILE A 7 7.18 -6.26 -4.03
N GLU A 8 8.42 -6.74 -4.06
CA GLU A 8 9.42 -6.28 -5.02
C GLU A 8 9.00 -6.55 -6.47
N LYS A 9 8.37 -7.70 -6.75
CA LYS A 9 7.81 -7.98 -8.08
C LYS A 9 6.72 -7.00 -8.48
N GLU A 10 5.86 -6.62 -7.53
CA GLU A 10 4.82 -5.63 -7.77
C GLU A 10 5.39 -4.24 -8.00
N LEU A 11 6.37 -3.82 -7.20
CA LEU A 11 7.06 -2.53 -7.37
C LEU A 11 7.84 -2.48 -8.70
N ALA A 12 8.50 -3.56 -9.09
CA ALA A 12 9.16 -3.67 -10.39
C ALA A 12 8.17 -3.56 -11.55
N SER A 13 7.04 -4.26 -11.46
CA SER A 13 5.96 -4.19 -12.45
C SER A 13 5.34 -2.80 -12.54
N ALA A 14 5.18 -2.11 -11.40
CA ALA A 14 4.69 -0.73 -11.36
C ALA A 14 5.67 0.24 -12.04
N ARG A 15 6.97 0.09 -11.76
CA ARG A 15 8.04 0.91 -12.36
C ARG A 15 8.10 0.74 -13.88
N GLU A 16 7.99 -0.48 -14.36
CA GLU A 16 7.96 -0.78 -15.80
C GLU A 16 6.70 -0.22 -16.47
N ALA A 17 5.55 -0.32 -15.79
CA ALA A 17 4.30 0.26 -16.27
C ALA A 17 4.39 1.80 -16.39
N LEU A 18 5.04 2.48 -15.44
CA LEU A 18 5.30 3.93 -15.55
C LEU A 18 6.21 4.24 -16.75
N ARG A 19 7.30 3.47 -16.92
CA ARG A 19 8.25 3.65 -18.04
C ARG A 19 7.58 3.49 -19.41
N THR A 20 6.57 2.64 -19.51
CA THR A 20 5.84 2.34 -20.75
C THR A 20 4.55 3.16 -20.91
N GLY A 21 4.29 4.13 -20.01
CA GLY A 21 3.10 4.99 -20.07
C GLY A 21 1.78 4.31 -19.65
N ASN A 22 1.83 3.12 -19.05
CA ASN A 22 0.67 2.38 -18.56
C ASN A 22 0.30 2.77 -17.12
N ALA A 23 -0.26 3.97 -16.96
CA ALA A 23 -0.63 4.52 -15.65
C ALA A 23 -1.69 3.65 -14.91
N GLY A 24 -2.55 2.94 -15.63
CA GLY A 24 -3.51 2.00 -15.04
C GLY A 24 -2.81 0.84 -14.34
N ARG A 25 -1.91 0.16 -15.05
CA ARG A 25 -1.14 -0.96 -14.51
C ARG A 25 -0.21 -0.52 -13.38
N ALA A 26 0.42 0.65 -13.50
CA ALA A 26 1.26 1.21 -12.45
C ALA A 26 0.52 1.32 -11.11
N ARG A 27 -0.72 1.82 -11.14
CA ARG A 27 -1.57 1.94 -9.94
C ARG A 27 -1.98 0.59 -9.39
N THR A 28 -2.41 -0.34 -10.24
CA THR A 28 -2.80 -1.68 -9.79
C THR A 28 -1.64 -2.41 -9.12
N CYS A 29 -0.45 -2.39 -9.73
CA CYS A 29 0.74 -2.98 -9.14
C CYS A 29 1.11 -2.31 -7.79
N SER A 30 1.05 -0.98 -7.72
CA SER A 30 1.35 -0.24 -6.47
C SER A 30 0.36 -0.57 -5.34
N ARG A 31 -0.94 -0.67 -5.65
CA ARG A 31 -1.96 -1.11 -4.68
C ARG A 31 -1.73 -2.53 -4.18
N ARG A 32 -1.33 -3.44 -5.07
CA ARG A 32 -1.02 -4.83 -4.70
C ARG A 32 0.20 -4.89 -3.80
N ALA A 33 1.26 -4.14 -4.09
CA ALA A 33 2.43 -4.06 -3.24
C ALA A 33 2.07 -3.61 -1.81
N ALA A 34 1.32 -2.51 -1.68
CA ALA A 34 0.85 -2.03 -0.37
C ALA A 34 -0.10 -3.04 0.32
N GLY A 35 -1.00 -3.67 -0.43
CA GLY A 35 -1.92 -4.68 0.10
C GLY A 35 -1.21 -5.95 0.61
N ILE A 36 -0.14 -6.40 -0.05
CA ILE A 36 0.67 -7.51 0.44
C ILE A 36 1.29 -7.15 1.79
N ALA A 37 1.86 -5.94 1.93
CA ALA A 37 2.41 -5.47 3.19
C ALA A 37 1.34 -5.42 4.30
N LEU A 38 0.17 -4.83 4.02
CA LEU A 38 -0.92 -4.74 4.99
C LEU A 38 -1.50 -6.11 5.36
N THR A 39 -1.55 -7.05 4.42
CA THR A 39 -1.99 -8.43 4.69
C THR A 39 -1.04 -9.09 5.68
N GLU A 40 0.26 -8.94 5.49
CA GLU A 40 1.25 -9.49 6.42
C GLU A 40 1.21 -8.78 7.78
N PHE A 41 1.02 -7.45 7.79
CA PHE A 41 0.91 -6.67 9.02
C PHE A 41 -0.25 -7.16 9.91
N GLN A 42 -1.45 -7.30 9.35
CA GLN A 42 -2.63 -7.80 10.05
C GLN A 42 -2.45 -9.27 10.49
N ARG A 43 -1.75 -10.09 9.68
CA ARG A 43 -1.44 -11.49 10.04
C ARG A 43 -0.56 -11.59 11.29
N ARG A 44 0.39 -10.66 11.47
CA ARG A 44 1.29 -10.63 12.63
C ARG A 44 0.73 -9.85 13.82
N ASN A 45 -0.23 -8.98 13.60
CA ASN A 45 -0.88 -8.13 14.60
C ASN A 45 -2.40 -8.35 14.58
N PRO A 46 -2.93 -9.41 15.22
CA PRO A 46 -4.36 -9.76 15.15
C PRO A 46 -5.32 -8.71 15.74
N SER A 47 -4.81 -7.75 16.51
CA SER A 47 -5.56 -6.59 17.00
C SER A 47 -5.83 -5.54 15.91
N VAL A 48 -5.09 -5.58 14.80
CA VAL A 48 -5.21 -4.66 13.68
C VAL A 48 -5.90 -5.37 12.51
N TYR A 49 -6.96 -4.76 12.00
CA TYR A 49 -7.68 -5.29 10.85
C TYR A 49 -8.21 -4.16 9.96
N TYR A 50 -7.69 -4.08 8.74
CA TYR A 50 -8.05 -3.10 7.72
C TYR A 50 -8.88 -3.69 6.57
N GLY A 51 -8.95 -5.02 6.44
CA GLY A 51 -9.86 -5.66 5.48
C GLY A 51 -9.31 -6.90 4.78
N GLN A 52 -10.20 -7.59 4.07
CA GLN A 52 -9.91 -8.86 3.37
C GLN A 52 -9.15 -8.68 2.04
N ASP A 53 -9.22 -7.52 1.41
CA ASP A 53 -8.59 -7.25 0.11
C ASP A 53 -7.86 -5.91 0.12
N TYR A 54 -6.91 -5.75 -0.79
CA TYR A 54 -6.03 -4.58 -0.83
C TYR A 54 -6.80 -3.24 -0.95
N VAL A 55 -7.99 -3.21 -1.57
CA VAL A 55 -8.77 -1.96 -1.67
C VAL A 55 -9.36 -1.61 -0.31
N ARG A 56 -9.94 -2.60 0.38
CA ARG A 56 -10.49 -2.40 1.73
C ARG A 56 -9.37 -2.06 2.72
N GLN A 57 -8.24 -2.76 2.64
CA GLN A 57 -7.07 -2.51 3.48
C GLN A 57 -6.56 -1.08 3.36
N LEU A 58 -6.44 -0.55 2.14
CA LEU A 58 -6.02 0.84 1.94
C LEU A 58 -7.06 1.84 2.49
N ARG A 59 -8.36 1.55 2.39
CA ARG A 59 -9.40 2.38 3.01
C ARG A 59 -9.32 2.37 4.53
N GLY A 60 -9.23 1.18 5.13
CA GLY A 60 -9.10 1.04 6.57
C GLY A 60 -7.87 1.77 7.10
N LEU A 61 -6.74 1.70 6.40
CA LEU A 61 -5.53 2.43 6.76
C LEU A 61 -5.69 3.95 6.64
N ALA A 62 -6.41 4.43 5.62
CA ALA A 62 -6.67 5.86 5.44
C ALA A 62 -7.54 6.44 6.57
N ASP A 63 -8.46 5.64 7.10
CA ASP A 63 -9.42 6.04 8.15
C ASP A 63 -8.88 5.87 9.58
N ASP A 64 -7.74 5.22 9.78
CA ASP A 64 -7.19 4.90 11.10
C ASP A 64 -6.44 6.10 11.71
N ALA A 65 -7.07 6.79 12.67
CA ALA A 65 -6.48 7.94 13.35
C ALA A 65 -5.18 7.65 14.14
N GLY A 66 -4.87 6.38 14.42
CA GLY A 66 -3.60 5.97 15.05
C GLY A 66 -2.41 5.95 14.09
N VAL A 67 -2.66 5.95 12.78
CA VAL A 67 -1.63 5.90 11.74
C VAL A 67 -1.16 7.32 11.40
N PRO A 68 0.13 7.60 11.14
CA PRO A 68 0.60 8.94 10.77
C PRO A 68 -0.06 9.51 9.52
N ASP A 69 -0.33 10.83 9.51
CA ASP A 69 -1.03 11.54 8.41
C ASP A 69 -0.43 11.25 7.02
N GLY A 70 0.89 11.19 6.91
CA GLY A 70 1.58 10.91 5.64
C GLY A 70 1.21 9.55 5.06
N VAL A 71 1.05 8.53 5.92
CA VAL A 71 0.68 7.17 5.53
C VAL A 71 -0.81 7.11 5.19
N ARG A 72 -1.67 7.73 6.00
CA ARG A 72 -3.12 7.81 5.71
C ARG A 72 -3.40 8.48 4.37
N ASN A 73 -2.73 9.61 4.11
CA ASN A 73 -2.86 10.35 2.86
C ASN A 73 -2.34 9.54 1.66
N ALA A 74 -1.26 8.76 1.82
CA ALA A 74 -0.78 7.88 0.77
C ALA A 74 -1.79 6.77 0.46
N ALA A 75 -2.40 6.18 1.50
CA ALA A 75 -3.45 5.19 1.37
C ALA A 75 -4.71 5.75 0.70
N ASP A 76 -5.14 6.96 1.06
CA ASP A 76 -6.30 7.61 0.44
C ASP A 76 -6.08 7.89 -1.05
N ARG A 77 -4.92 8.45 -1.42
CA ARG A 77 -4.55 8.65 -2.82
C ARG A 77 -4.50 7.34 -3.61
N LEU A 78 -3.97 6.28 -3.00
CA LEU A 78 -3.89 4.96 -3.62
C LEU A 78 -5.27 4.31 -3.78
N GLN A 79 -6.15 4.36 -2.78
CA GLN A 79 -7.45 3.68 -2.82
C GLN A 79 -8.46 4.38 -3.75
N ALA A 80 -8.30 5.69 -3.96
CA ALA A 80 -9.22 6.50 -4.75
C ALA A 80 -9.54 5.87 -6.12
N LYS A 81 -10.83 5.87 -6.46
CA LYS A 81 -11.27 5.55 -7.82
C LYS A 81 -10.73 6.62 -8.78
N LEU A 82 -10.62 6.25 -10.06
CA LEU A 82 -10.43 7.27 -11.09
C LEU A 82 -11.57 8.28 -11.01
N ALA A 83 -11.22 9.56 -11.08
CA ALA A 83 -12.22 10.60 -11.32
C ALA A 83 -12.85 10.41 -12.72
N GLU A 84 -13.98 11.06 -12.97
CA GLU A 84 -14.75 10.94 -14.23
C GLU A 84 -13.93 11.30 -15.47
N ASN A 85 -12.89 12.12 -15.31
CA ASN A 85 -11.93 12.49 -16.36
C ASN A 85 -10.75 11.48 -16.51
N PHE A 86 -10.87 10.28 -15.95
CA PHE A 86 -9.82 9.24 -15.92
C PHE A 86 -8.51 9.67 -15.23
N THR A 87 -8.53 10.74 -14.42
CA THR A 87 -7.38 11.12 -13.60
C THR A 87 -7.35 10.36 -12.28
N SER A 88 -6.15 10.02 -11.85
CA SER A 88 -5.88 9.37 -10.58
C SER A 88 -5.53 10.43 -9.54
N MET A 89 -6.09 10.31 -8.34
CA MET A 89 -5.72 11.17 -7.19
C MET A 89 -4.25 10.97 -6.78
N SER A 90 -3.73 9.76 -6.95
CA SER A 90 -2.29 9.52 -6.84
C SER A 90 -1.59 9.88 -8.16
N ALA A 91 -0.80 10.94 -8.13
CA ALA A 91 0.14 11.30 -9.19
C ALA A 91 1.41 10.42 -9.16
N GLN A 92 1.71 9.80 -8.02
CA GLN A 92 2.92 9.00 -7.79
C GLN A 92 2.57 7.70 -7.04
N PRO A 93 1.85 6.75 -7.68
CA PRO A 93 1.33 5.56 -7.00
C PRO A 93 2.42 4.65 -6.45
N LEU A 94 3.57 4.59 -7.13
CA LEU A 94 4.72 3.83 -6.66
C LEU A 94 5.27 4.39 -5.35
N GLU A 95 5.29 5.71 -5.21
CA GLU A 95 5.81 6.38 -4.02
C GLU A 95 4.83 6.28 -2.86
N ASP A 96 3.53 6.45 -3.13
CA ASP A 96 2.49 6.22 -2.13
C ASP A 96 2.56 4.78 -1.56
N ALA A 97 2.85 3.79 -2.40
CA ALA A 97 2.97 2.40 -1.95
C ALA A 97 4.20 2.21 -1.06
N ARG A 98 5.33 2.85 -1.39
CA ARG A 98 6.56 2.80 -0.59
C ARG A 98 6.38 3.40 0.79
N ILE A 99 5.65 4.51 0.91
CA ILE A 99 5.33 5.13 2.20
C ILE A 99 4.61 4.13 3.11
N ILE A 100 3.62 3.43 2.58
CA ILE A 100 2.84 2.43 3.35
C ILE A 100 3.70 1.21 3.71
N ILE A 101 4.51 0.71 2.77
CA ILE A 101 5.40 -0.44 3.01
C ILE A 101 6.43 -0.11 4.09
N ALA A 102 7.05 1.08 4.03
CA ALA A 102 8.03 1.53 5.01
C ALA A 102 7.41 1.64 6.41
N TYR A 103 6.20 2.19 6.51
CA TYR A 103 5.44 2.22 7.76
C TYR A 103 5.24 0.81 8.33
N VAL A 104 4.73 -0.13 7.53
CA VAL A 104 4.52 -1.52 7.94
C VAL A 104 5.82 -2.18 8.44
N GLN A 105 6.94 -1.94 7.77
CA GLN A 105 8.25 -2.48 8.20
C GLN A 105 8.67 -1.96 9.57
N VAL A 106 8.49 -0.66 9.82
CA VAL A 106 8.80 -0.03 11.11
C VAL A 106 7.90 -0.61 12.21
N GLU A 107 6.59 -0.66 11.99
CA GLU A 107 5.65 -1.22 12.97
C GLU A 107 5.96 -2.67 13.31
N MET A 108 6.26 -3.49 12.31
CA MET A 108 6.61 -4.90 12.53
C MET A 108 7.93 -5.05 13.30
N THR A 109 8.90 -4.16 13.08
CA THR A 109 10.18 -4.17 13.82
C THR A 109 9.96 -3.77 15.29
N ASN A 110 9.10 -2.79 15.54
CA ASN A 110 8.76 -2.35 16.90
C ASN A 110 8.03 -3.47 17.66
N SER A 111 7.04 -4.12 17.04
CA SER A 111 6.30 -5.24 17.65
C SER A 111 7.18 -6.45 17.98
N ASP A 112 8.23 -6.71 17.21
CA ASP A 112 9.17 -7.82 17.45
C ASP A 112 10.13 -7.50 18.61
N ASN A 113 10.39 -6.22 18.92
CA ASN A 113 11.27 -5.79 20.02
C ASN A 113 10.55 -5.72 21.39
N GLU A 114 9.21 -5.71 21.41
CA GLU A 114 8.39 -5.71 22.63
C GLU A 114 8.03 -7.12 23.13
N ARG A 115 8.53 -8.18 22.48
CA ARG A 115 8.35 -9.59 22.85
C ARG A 115 9.61 -10.20 23.43
#